data_AF-A0A0K1Q5Z8-F1
#
_entry.id   AF-A0A0K1Q5Z8-F1
#
_cell.length_a   1.000
_cell.length_b   1.000
_cell.length_c   1.000
_cell.angle_alpha   90.00
_cell.angle_beta   90.00
_cell.angle_gamma   90.00
#
_symmetry.space_group_name_H-M   'P 1'
#
loop_
_entity.id
_entity.type
_entity.pdbx_description
1 polymer ?
#
loop_
_entity_poly.entity_id
_entity_poly.type
_entity_poly.pdbx_seq_one_letter_code
_entity_poly.pdbx_strand_id
1 'polypeptide(L)' 'MRGFLQPSLRNNPTDSQTGFAALSRHRRAHLAEAAKTTLVKASQWARGEAVAPEVADALDQQFKAFAAKKKAG' A
#
# COMPACT_ATOMS: atom_id res chain seq x y z
N MET A 1 17.80 20.48 -25.22
CA MET A 1 16.75 20.96 -24.29
C MET A 1 16.77 20.09 -23.04
N ARG A 2 17.35 20.57 -21.93
CA ARG A 2 17.28 19.89 -20.63
C ARG A 2 15.88 20.15 -20.06
N GLY A 3 14.95 19.25 -20.34
CA GLY A 3 13.65 19.23 -19.67
C GLY A 3 13.86 19.32 -18.17
N PHE A 4 13.15 20.26 -17.55
CA PHE A 4 13.21 20.63 -16.15
C PHE A 4 13.34 19.37 -15.27
N LEU A 5 14.51 19.16 -14.65
CA LEU A 5 14.70 18.08 -13.67
C LEU A 5 13.86 18.44 -12.45
N GLN A 6 12.60 18.02 -12.43
CA GLN A 6 11.82 18.10 -11.21
C GLN A 6 12.58 17.33 -10.12
N PRO A 7 12.76 17.93 -8.93
CA PRO A 7 13.35 17.21 -7.82
C PRO A 7 12.54 15.95 -7.56
N SER A 8 13.20 14.79 -7.53
CA SER A 8 12.56 13.54 -7.16
C SER A 8 12.22 13.59 -5.67
N LEU A 9 11.03 14.09 -5.36
CA LEU A 9 10.48 14.01 -4.02
C LEU A 9 10.36 12.53 -3.67
N ARG A 10 11.08 12.10 -2.63
CA ARG A 10 10.97 10.73 -2.13
C ARG A 10 9.60 10.57 -1.46
N ASN A 11 8.84 9.58 -1.89
CA ASN A 11 7.62 9.18 -1.20
C ASN A 11 8.03 8.45 0.08
N ASN A 12 7.72 9.06 1.24
CA ASN A 12 7.89 8.41 2.53
C ASN A 12 6.61 7.62 2.84
N PRO A 13 6.66 6.27 2.83
CA PRO A 13 5.49 5.46 3.14
C PRO A 13 5.10 5.61 4.61
N THR A 14 3.80 5.48 4.89
CA THR A 14 3.27 5.45 6.25
C THR A 14 3.65 4.16 6.98
N ASP A 15 3.44 4.12 8.30
CA ASP A 15 3.63 2.89 9.09
C ASP A 15 2.74 1.74 8.60
N SER A 16 1.51 2.05 8.16
CA SER A 16 0.60 1.04 7.60
C SER A 16 1.09 0.50 6.26
N GLN A 17 1.59 1.37 5.38
CA GLN A 17 2.18 0.97 4.11
C GLN A 17 3.45 0.14 4.30
N THR A 18 4.30 0.52 5.25
CA THR A 18 5.52 -0.20 5.61
C THR A 18 5.20 -1.57 6.21
N GLY A 19 4.24 -1.62 7.13
CA GLY A 19 3.74 -2.87 7.71
C GLY A 19 3.09 -3.78 6.67
N PHE A 20 2.37 -3.23 5.71
CA PHE A 20 1.82 -3.97 4.57
C PHE A 20 2.93 -4.50 3.66
N ALA A 21 3.95 -3.69 3.35
CA ALA A 21 5.07 -4.08 2.49
C ALA A 21 5.87 -5.26 3.07
N ALA A 22 5.98 -5.34 4.41
CA ALA A 22 6.62 -6.43 5.14
C ALA A 22 5.86 -7.78 5.05
N LEU A 23 4.60 -7.78 4.60
CA LEU A 23 3.84 -9.02 4.41
C LEU A 23 4.35 -9.82 3.20
N SER A 24 4.23 -11.14 3.28
CA SER A 24 4.52 -12.02 2.15
C SER A 24 3.65 -11.64 0.93
N ARG A 25 4.18 -11.89 -0.27
CA ARG A 25 3.47 -11.59 -1.53
C ARG A 25 2.05 -12.19 -1.55
N HIS A 26 1.91 -13.41 -1.05
CA HIS A 26 0.62 -14.10 -0.96
C HIS A 26 -0.38 -13.33 -0.09
N ARG A 27 0.05 -12.86 1.10
CA ARG A 27 -0.80 -12.07 2.00
C ARG A 27 -1.19 -10.73 1.37
N ARG A 28 -0.24 -10.04 0.71
CA ARG A 28 -0.53 -8.79 0.00
C ARG A 28 -1.53 -8.99 -1.14
N ALA A 29 -1.44 -10.09 -1.88
CA ALA A 29 -2.39 -10.42 -2.94
C ALA A 29 -3.80 -10.64 -2.38
N HIS A 30 -3.93 -11.40 -1.29
CA HIS A 30 -5.21 -11.64 -0.64
C HIS A 30 -5.84 -10.33 -0.08
N LEU A 31 -5.04 -9.44 0.50
CA LEU A 31 -5.55 -8.15 0.98
C LEU A 31 -5.92 -7.21 -0.18
N ALA A 32 -5.18 -7.26 -1.30
CA ALA A 32 -5.52 -6.51 -2.50
C ALA A 32 -6.86 -6.96 -3.10
N GLU A 33 -7.09 -8.28 -3.15
CA GLU A 33 -8.36 -8.85 -3.58
C GLU A 33 -9.52 -8.42 -2.67
N ALA A 34 -9.34 -8.48 -1.35
CA ALA A 34 -10.33 -8.00 -0.38
C ALA A 34 -10.62 -6.49 -0.53
N ALA A 35 -9.61 -5.70 -0.90
CA ALA A 35 -9.73 -4.28 -1.21
C ALA A 35 -10.25 -4.00 -2.64
N LYS A 36 -10.68 -5.03 -3.38
CA LYS A 36 -11.18 -4.95 -4.76
C LYS A 36 -10.20 -4.24 -5.71
N THR A 37 -8.91 -4.45 -5.52
CA THR A 37 -7.84 -3.86 -6.34
C THR A 37 -6.86 -4.93 -6.82
N THR A 38 -5.85 -4.50 -7.58
CA THR A 38 -4.81 -5.40 -8.08
C THR A 38 -3.58 -5.40 -7.18
N LEU A 39 -2.81 -6.49 -7.21
CA LEU A 39 -1.52 -6.57 -6.52
C LEU A 39 -0.54 -5.47 -6.95
N VAL A 40 -0.65 -5.02 -8.21
CA VAL A 40 0.16 -3.91 -8.73
C VAL A 40 -0.18 -2.64 -7.95
N LYS A 41 -1.46 -2.25 -7.89
CA LYS A 41 -1.90 -1.06 -7.16
C LYS A 41 -1.59 -1.13 -5.67
N ALA A 42 -1.75 -2.31 -5.06
CA ALA A 42 -1.36 -2.52 -3.68
C ALA A 42 0.15 -2.37 -3.45
N SER A 43 0.99 -2.79 -4.40
CA SER A 43 2.44 -2.62 -4.33
C SER A 43 2.88 -1.17 -4.60
N GLN A 44 2.16 -0.43 -5.46
CA GLN A 44 2.34 1.01 -5.65
C GLN A 44 2.03 1.75 -4.34
N TRP A 45 0.86 1.49 -3.75
CA TRP A 45 0.47 2.04 -2.46
C TRP A 45 1.46 1.72 -1.34
N ALA A 46 1.96 0.48 -1.26
CA ALA A 46 2.94 0.08 -0.25
C ALA A 46 4.27 0.85 -0.33
N ARG A 47 4.62 1.38 -1.51
CA ARG A 47 5.81 2.24 -1.74
C ARG A 47 5.52 3.72 -1.47
N GLY A 48 4.31 4.05 -1.01
CA GLY A 48 3.84 5.41 -0.87
C GLY A 48 3.51 6.11 -2.19
N GLU A 49 3.44 5.37 -3.31
CA GLU A 49 3.11 5.95 -4.62
C GLU A 49 1.64 6.41 -4.67
N ALA A 50 1.37 7.38 -5.53
CA ALA A 50 0.01 7.86 -5.79
C ALA A 50 -0.85 6.73 -6.40
N VAL A 51 -1.91 6.37 -5.69
CA VAL A 51 -3.01 5.54 -6.16
C VAL A 51 -4.32 6.30 -5.97
N ALA A 52 -5.41 5.81 -6.57
CA ALA A 52 -6.73 6.40 -6.36
C ALA A 52 -7.07 6.41 -4.85
N PRO A 53 -7.61 7.50 -4.29
CA PRO A 53 -7.90 7.60 -2.85
C PRO A 53 -8.76 6.43 -2.34
N GLU A 54 -9.73 5.99 -3.12
CA GLU A 54 -10.63 4.88 -2.78
C GLU A 54 -9.87 3.55 -2.62
N VAL A 55 -8.82 3.35 -3.42
CA VAL A 55 -7.94 2.18 -3.33
C VAL A 55 -7.03 2.28 -2.12
N ALA A 56 -6.49 3.47 -1.83
CA ALA A 56 -5.67 3.70 -0.65
C ALA A 56 -6.45 3.43 0.64
N ASP A 57 -7.66 3.97 0.74
CA ASP A 57 -8.53 3.80 1.91
C ASP A 57 -8.95 2.33 2.09
N ALA A 58 -9.34 1.66 1.01
CA ALA A 58 -9.68 0.23 1.06
C ALA A 58 -8.50 -0.63 1.53
N LEU A 59 -7.29 -0.38 1.01
CA LEU A 59 -6.09 -1.12 1.41
C LEU A 59 -5.71 -0.85 2.88
N ASP A 60 -5.79 0.39 3.33
CA ASP A 60 -5.49 0.77 4.70
C ASP A 60 -6.49 0.14 5.69
N GLN A 61 -7.78 0.13 5.36
CA GLN A 61 -8.81 -0.57 6.15
C GLN A 61 -8.56 -2.08 6.25
N GLN A 62 -8.29 -2.74 5.12
CA GLN A 62 -8.01 -4.19 5.11
C GLN A 62 -6.74 -4.54 5.89
N PHE A 63 -5.69 -3.72 5.77
CA PHE A 63 -4.46 -3.92 6.54
C PHE A 63 -4.70 -3.72 8.04
N LYS A 64 -5.43 -2.68 8.46
CA LYS A 64 -5.78 -2.44 9.87
C LYS A 64 -6.61 -3.59 10.45
N ALA A 65 -7.60 -4.10 9.72
CA ALA A 65 -8.39 -5.26 10.14
C ALA A 65 -7.51 -6.51 10.30
N PHE A 66 -6.58 -6.75 9.36
CA PHE A 66 -5.61 -7.83 9.46
C PHE A 66 -4.67 -7.68 10.66
N ALA A 67 -4.14 -6.49 10.89
CA ALA A 67 -3.23 -6.19 11.99
C ALA A 67 -3.91 -6.34 13.36
N ALA A 68 -5.17 -5.87 13.48
CA ALA A 68 -5.99 -6.06 14.67
C ALA A 68 -6.23 -7.54 14.96
N LYS A 69 -6.58 -8.34 13.93
CA LYS A 69 -6.75 -9.79 14.07
C LYS A 69 -5.46 -10.49 14.51
N LYS A 70 -4.31 -10.08 13.97
CA LYS A 70 -3.00 -10.65 14.35
C LYS A 70 -2.61 -10.32 15.79
N LYS A 71 -3.04 -9.17 16.32
CA LYS A 71 -2.76 -8.78 17.72
C LYS A 71 -3.65 -9.51 18.73
N ALA A 72 -4.83 -9.97 18.31
CA ALA A 72 -5.83 -10.59 19.16
C ALA A 72 -5.68 -12.11 19.34
N GLY A 73 -4.78 -12.76 18.59
CA GLY A 73 -4.47 -14.19 18.68
C GLY A 73 -3.00 -14.41 18.96
#